data_AF-A0A7J7JXZ2-F1
#
_entry.id   AF-A0A7J7JXZ2-F1
#
_cell.length_a   1.000
_cell.length_b   1.000
_cell.length_c   1.000
_cell.angle_alpha   90.00
_cell.angle_beta   90.00
_cell.angle_gamma   90.00
#
_symmetry.space_group_name_H-M   'P 1'
#
loop_
_entity.id
_entity.type
_entity.pdbx_description
1 polymer ?
#
loop_
_entity_poly.entity_id
_entity_poly.type
_entity_poly.pdbx_seq_one_letter_code
_entity_poly.pdbx_strand_id
1 'polypeptide(L)'
;MANACSNLTPMNLLPLMRDVDITCDKPCYDGRMAKNLLNYPCSLNSSSGFMAERFVKPPVNLVVKFPCSIRVKAIIVNNTSGSFTSDSFEILSYSLSNNMEPSKHPVYKRIGKCYNVKPGEIIFINHRYRTVGEICSTEGQSFPLASHDRTLLNNARHVMIRITHTLNGGLPVISCLQIIGSPHSKEFFKSLTPLPSKTETVNPAVESPPVVSAPRVNIPMKRRE
;
A
#
# COMPACT_ATOMS: atom_id res chain seq x y z
N MET A 1 -4.19 4.44 39.88
CA MET A 1 -3.60 5.16 38.72
C MET A 1 -3.90 4.34 37.47
N ALA A 2 -4.98 4.66 36.77
CA ALA A 2 -5.48 3.87 35.65
C ALA A 2 -4.79 4.24 34.33
N ASN A 3 -4.29 3.22 33.63
CA ASN A 3 -3.61 3.29 32.35
C ASN A 3 -4.50 3.87 31.24
N ALA A 4 -4.41 5.16 30.96
CA ALA A 4 -4.97 5.80 29.75
C ALA A 4 -4.16 5.43 28.47
N CYS A 5 -3.76 4.16 28.33
CA CYS A 5 -2.85 3.68 27.26
C CYS A 5 -3.53 2.72 26.26
N SER A 6 -4.81 2.39 26.43
CA SER A 6 -5.39 1.21 25.77
C SER A 6 -6.16 1.44 24.46
N ASN A 7 -6.48 2.67 24.04
CA ASN A 7 -7.54 2.89 23.04
C ASN A 7 -7.14 3.73 21.81
N LEU A 8 -5.98 3.49 21.18
CA LEU A 8 -5.68 4.07 19.87
C LEU A 8 -6.34 3.25 18.76
N THR A 9 -7.35 3.82 18.10
CA THR A 9 -8.03 3.20 16.97
C THR A 9 -7.02 2.83 15.87
N PRO A 10 -7.10 1.62 15.31
CA PRO A 10 -6.22 1.21 14.23
C PRO A 10 -6.53 2.00 12.96
N MET A 11 -5.49 2.54 12.31
CA MET A 11 -5.60 3.34 11.08
C MET A 11 -4.66 2.82 10.01
N ASN A 12 -4.90 3.18 8.74
CA ASN A 12 -3.93 2.94 7.68
C ASN A 12 -2.71 3.86 7.86
N LEU A 13 -1.55 3.27 8.14
CA LEU A 13 -0.34 3.99 8.52
C LEU A 13 0.41 4.58 7.32
N LEU A 14 0.27 4.00 6.13
CA LEU A 14 0.97 4.46 4.92
C LEU A 14 0.64 5.92 4.54
N PRO A 15 -0.63 6.34 4.46
CA PRO A 15 -0.94 7.73 4.16
C PRO A 15 -0.68 8.67 5.33
N LEU A 16 -0.61 8.20 6.58
CA LEU A 16 -0.53 9.11 7.74
C LEU A 16 0.91 9.51 8.10
N MET A 17 1.89 8.71 7.70
CA MET A 17 3.28 8.87 8.11
C MET A 17 4.11 9.41 6.95
N ARG A 18 4.54 10.68 7.05
CA ARG A 18 5.22 11.42 5.95
C ARG A 18 6.50 10.76 5.44
N ASP A 19 7.24 10.09 6.32
CA ASP A 19 8.57 9.54 6.02
C ASP A 19 8.57 8.00 5.93
N VAL A 20 7.46 7.42 5.48
CA VAL A 20 7.43 5.99 5.14
C VAL A 20 8.12 5.79 3.79
N ASP A 21 9.08 4.87 3.76
CA ASP A 21 9.78 4.49 2.54
C ASP A 21 9.42 3.05 2.17
N ILE A 22 9.38 2.77 0.87
CA ILE A 22 9.18 1.42 0.34
C ILE A 22 10.18 1.13 -0.78
N THR A 23 10.84 0.00 -0.65
CA THR A 23 11.89 -0.44 -1.59
C THR A 23 11.57 -1.83 -2.13
N CYS A 24 12.03 -2.12 -3.34
CA CYS A 24 11.98 -3.43 -3.96
C CYS A 24 13.40 -3.90 -4.27
N ASP A 25 13.68 -5.19 -4.10
CA ASP A 25 14.96 -5.79 -4.44
C ASP A 25 15.10 -6.19 -5.93
N LYS A 26 14.03 -6.02 -6.72
CA LYS A 26 13.96 -6.38 -8.14
C LYS A 26 13.59 -5.19 -9.02
N PRO A 27 14.00 -5.22 -10.31
CA PRO A 27 13.58 -4.21 -11.26
C PRO A 27 12.05 -4.23 -11.44
N CYS A 28 11.47 -3.04 -11.51
CA CYS A 28 10.04 -2.83 -11.69
C CYS A 28 9.73 -2.59 -13.17
N TYR A 29 8.51 -2.95 -13.58
CA TYR A 29 7.97 -2.54 -14.86
C TYR A 29 7.84 -1.02 -14.90
N ASP A 30 8.07 -0.41 -16.06
CA ASP A 30 8.13 1.03 -16.20
C ASP A 30 6.89 1.73 -15.61
N GLY A 31 7.14 2.77 -14.81
CA GLY A 31 6.11 3.49 -14.06
C GLY A 31 5.40 2.71 -12.95
N ARG A 32 5.67 1.41 -12.73
CA ARG A 32 5.01 0.54 -11.72
C ARG A 32 5.92 0.18 -10.55
N MET A 33 6.46 1.22 -9.92
CA MET A 33 7.43 1.12 -8.83
C MET A 33 6.77 0.75 -7.50
N ALA A 34 7.57 0.22 -6.57
CA ALA A 34 7.12 -0.06 -5.21
C ALA A 34 6.54 1.19 -4.51
N LYS A 35 7.11 2.37 -4.77
CA LYS A 35 6.64 3.65 -4.21
C LYS A 35 5.18 3.95 -4.50
N ASN A 36 4.65 3.44 -5.61
CA ASN A 36 3.26 3.69 -5.96
C ASN A 36 2.29 3.03 -4.97
N LEU A 37 2.72 2.01 -4.22
CA LEU A 37 1.94 1.38 -3.14
C LEU A 37 1.70 2.29 -1.93
N LEU A 38 2.39 3.44 -1.86
CA LEU A 38 2.16 4.46 -0.83
C LEU A 38 1.03 5.42 -1.21
N ASN A 39 0.58 5.42 -2.47
CA ASN A 39 -0.48 6.30 -2.93
C ASN A 39 -1.82 5.91 -2.30
N TYR A 40 -2.53 6.90 -1.75
CA TYR A 40 -3.84 6.71 -1.14
C TYR A 40 -4.82 7.79 -1.62
N PRO A 41 -6.11 7.45 -1.88
CA PRO A 41 -6.71 6.12 -1.79
C PRO A 41 -6.18 5.17 -2.87
N CYS A 42 -6.07 3.87 -2.54
CA CYS A 42 -5.77 2.85 -3.53
C CYS A 42 -6.91 2.80 -4.56
N SER A 43 -6.67 3.26 -5.79
CA SER A 43 -7.62 3.04 -6.87
C SER A 43 -7.39 1.65 -7.45
N LEU A 44 -8.39 0.76 -7.29
CA LEU A 44 -8.44 -0.58 -7.90
C LEU A 44 -8.23 -0.54 -9.43
N ASN A 45 -8.54 0.58 -10.08
CA ASN A 45 -8.44 0.78 -11.52
C ASN A 45 -7.21 1.58 -11.95
N SER A 46 -6.37 2.02 -11.00
CA SER A 46 -5.18 2.78 -11.34
C SER A 46 -4.04 1.85 -11.74
N SER A 47 -3.32 2.25 -12.79
CA SER A 47 -2.04 1.67 -13.20
C SER A 47 -0.91 1.85 -12.16
N SER A 48 -1.23 2.33 -10.96
CA SER A 48 -0.32 2.77 -9.90
C SER A 48 0.03 1.66 -8.89
N GLY A 49 -0.16 0.39 -9.23
CA GLY A 49 0.37 -0.69 -8.42
C GLY A 49 1.87 -0.87 -8.58
N PHE A 50 2.42 -1.81 -7.81
CA PHE A 50 3.69 -2.43 -8.08
C PHE A 50 3.54 -3.55 -9.11
N MET A 51 4.48 -3.62 -10.05
CA MET A 51 4.64 -4.73 -10.98
C MET A 51 6.12 -4.94 -11.25
N ALA A 52 6.60 -6.17 -11.14
CA ALA A 52 7.97 -6.50 -11.50
C ALA A 52 8.16 -6.59 -13.03
N GLU A 53 9.40 -6.45 -13.48
CA GLU A 53 9.71 -6.54 -14.92
C GLU A 53 9.55 -7.97 -15.47
N ARG A 54 9.37 -8.12 -16.80
CA ARG A 54 8.93 -9.38 -17.44
C ARG A 54 9.78 -10.60 -17.15
N PHE A 55 11.08 -10.42 -16.91
CA PHE A 55 12.02 -11.50 -16.62
C PHE A 55 12.17 -11.80 -15.12
N VAL A 56 11.54 -11.01 -14.25
CA VAL A 56 11.63 -11.20 -12.80
C VAL A 56 10.73 -12.35 -12.38
N LYS A 57 11.36 -13.40 -11.86
CA LYS A 57 10.66 -14.52 -11.22
C LYS A 57 10.65 -14.34 -9.70
N PRO A 58 9.62 -14.83 -8.99
CA PRO A 58 9.66 -14.94 -7.54
C PRO A 58 10.92 -15.67 -7.03
N PRO A 59 11.42 -15.35 -5.82
CA PRO A 59 10.84 -14.41 -4.87
C PRO A 59 11.13 -12.93 -5.19
N VAL A 60 10.17 -12.06 -4.87
CA VAL A 60 10.31 -10.60 -4.92
C VAL A 60 10.01 -10.01 -3.55
N ASN A 61 10.91 -9.17 -3.04
CA ASN A 61 10.82 -8.59 -1.70
C ASN A 61 10.53 -7.09 -1.77
N LEU A 62 9.39 -6.69 -1.20
CA LEU A 62 9.06 -5.29 -0.96
C LEU A 62 9.24 -4.98 0.52
N VAL A 63 10.06 -4.01 0.86
CA VAL A 63 10.34 -3.62 2.25
C VAL A 63 9.78 -2.24 2.52
N VAL A 64 8.77 -2.17 3.38
CA VAL A 64 8.23 -0.94 3.96
C VAL A 64 9.02 -0.60 5.23
N LYS A 65 9.55 0.61 5.29
CA LYS A 65 10.29 1.16 6.43
C LYS A 65 9.50 2.29 7.04
N PHE A 66 9.25 2.18 8.34
CA PHE A 66 8.53 3.20 9.10
C PHE A 66 9.51 4.13 9.84
N PRO A 67 9.20 5.44 9.95
CA PRO A 67 10.04 6.39 10.67
C PRO A 67 10.01 6.17 12.19
N CYS A 68 8.99 5.47 12.70
CA CYS A 68 8.92 5.02 14.08
C CYS A 68 8.44 3.56 14.15
N SER A 69 8.63 2.93 15.30
CA SER A 69 8.08 1.59 15.51
C SER A 69 6.56 1.62 15.56
N ILE A 70 5.93 0.61 14.97
CA ILE A 70 4.48 0.45 14.90
C ILE A 70 4.03 -0.88 15.51
N ARG A 71 2.78 -0.89 15.97
CA ARG A 71 2.01 -2.09 16.31
C ARG A 71 1.12 -2.43 15.12
N VAL A 72 1.35 -3.59 14.52
CA VAL A 72 0.62 -4.08 13.34
C VAL A 72 -0.65 -4.83 13.78
N LYS A 73 -1.81 -4.34 13.34
CA LYS A 73 -3.10 -5.02 13.48
C LYS A 73 -3.38 -5.89 12.26
N ALA A 74 -3.27 -5.31 11.07
CA ALA A 74 -3.51 -6.03 9.84
C ALA A 74 -2.65 -5.50 8.69
N ILE A 75 -2.38 -6.35 7.70
CA ILE A 75 -1.76 -5.98 6.43
C ILE A 75 -2.69 -6.45 5.33
N ILE A 76 -3.13 -5.54 4.50
CA ILE A 76 -4.09 -5.79 3.41
C ILE A 76 -3.34 -5.65 2.10
N VAL A 77 -3.46 -6.66 1.24
CA VAL A 77 -2.79 -6.73 -0.06
C VAL A 77 -3.85 -7.05 -1.12
N ASN A 78 -3.96 -6.21 -2.14
CA ASN A 78 -4.66 -6.61 -3.36
C ASN A 78 -3.64 -7.19 -4.34
N ASN A 79 -3.83 -8.46 -4.68
CA ASN A 79 -2.83 -9.26 -5.38
C ASN A 79 -2.98 -9.30 -6.89
N THR A 80 -3.87 -8.49 -7.46
CA THR A 80 -4.25 -8.57 -8.87
C THR A 80 -4.05 -7.23 -9.58
N SER A 81 -3.45 -7.25 -10.76
CA SER A 81 -3.32 -6.09 -11.65
C SER A 81 -3.55 -6.52 -13.09
N GLY A 82 -4.73 -6.19 -13.63
CA GLY A 82 -5.15 -6.70 -14.94
C GLY A 82 -5.27 -8.23 -14.94
N SER A 83 -4.56 -8.89 -15.87
CA SER A 83 -4.53 -10.35 -15.99
C SER A 83 -3.46 -11.04 -15.12
N PHE A 84 -2.64 -10.28 -14.40
CA PHE A 84 -1.58 -10.83 -13.56
C PHE A 84 -2.03 -10.93 -12.11
N THR A 85 -1.65 -12.03 -11.46
CA THR A 85 -1.99 -12.31 -10.06
C THR A 85 -0.79 -12.92 -9.34
N SER A 86 -0.45 -12.35 -8.19
CA SER A 86 0.44 -12.98 -7.20
C SER A 86 -0.40 -13.88 -6.28
N ASP A 87 -0.15 -15.18 -6.22
CA ASP A 87 -1.03 -16.11 -5.50
C ASP A 87 -0.47 -16.57 -4.13
N SER A 88 0.78 -16.23 -3.83
CA SER A 88 1.44 -16.65 -2.60
C SER A 88 2.35 -15.57 -2.05
N PHE A 89 2.24 -15.36 -0.73
CA PHE A 89 2.96 -14.31 -0.04
C PHE A 89 3.53 -14.80 1.30
N GLU A 90 4.68 -14.26 1.68
CA GLU A 90 5.17 -14.28 3.05
C GLU A 90 5.25 -12.84 3.57
N ILE A 91 4.80 -12.65 4.81
CA ILE A 91 5.01 -11.40 5.54
C ILE A 91 6.14 -11.63 6.52
N LEU A 92 7.17 -10.80 6.47
CA LEU A 92 8.28 -10.82 7.40
C LEU A 92 8.41 -9.48 8.09
N SER A 93 8.94 -9.48 9.30
CA SER A 93 9.26 -8.25 10.03
C SER A 93 10.58 -8.39 10.75
N TYR A 94 11.12 -7.24 11.09
CA TYR A 94 12.30 -7.07 11.90
C TYR A 94 11.98 -6.07 13.02
N SER A 95 12.32 -6.43 14.25
CA SER A 95 12.27 -5.56 15.41
C SER A 95 13.68 -5.29 15.90
N LEU A 96 13.98 -4.03 16.19
CA LEU A 96 15.23 -3.63 16.84
C LEU A 96 15.12 -4.04 18.31
N SER A 97 15.95 -5.00 18.74
CA SER A 97 16.19 -5.17 20.17
C SER A 97 17.05 -4.00 20.64
N ASN A 98 16.49 -3.16 21.51
CA ASN A 98 17.12 -2.07 22.29
C ASN A 98 18.36 -1.39 21.65
N ASN A 99 18.15 -0.22 21.05
CA ASN A 99 19.18 0.80 20.71
C ASN A 99 20.37 0.41 19.81
N MET A 100 20.44 -0.79 19.26
CA MET A 100 21.37 -1.07 18.17
C MET A 100 20.83 -0.46 16.87
N GLU A 101 21.64 0.35 16.19
CA GLU A 101 21.42 0.71 14.79
C GLU A 101 21.14 -0.57 13.98
N PRO A 102 20.25 -0.53 12.96
CA PRO A 102 20.00 -1.68 12.12
C PRO A 102 21.33 -2.16 11.54
N SER A 103 21.74 -3.37 11.93
CA SER A 103 22.87 -4.05 11.31
C SER A 103 22.75 -3.93 9.79
N LYS A 104 23.87 -3.77 9.07
CA LYS A 104 23.89 -3.62 7.59
C LYS A 104 22.97 -4.61 6.86
N HIS A 105 22.72 -5.78 7.46
CA HIS A 105 21.74 -6.77 7.00
C HIS A 105 20.76 -7.12 8.14
N PRO A 106 19.58 -6.49 8.24
CA PRO A 106 18.57 -6.87 9.23
C PRO A 106 18.05 -8.29 8.96
N VAL A 107 17.95 -9.10 10.02
CA VAL A 107 17.43 -10.47 9.93
C VAL A 107 15.91 -10.46 10.05
N TYR A 108 15.23 -10.62 8.91
CA TYR A 108 13.77 -10.69 8.87
C TYR A 108 13.26 -12.06 9.32
N LYS A 109 12.27 -12.04 10.21
CA LYS A 109 11.55 -13.24 10.68
C LYS A 109 10.14 -13.24 10.12
N ARG A 110 9.68 -14.41 9.64
CA ARG A 110 8.33 -14.57 9.07
C ARG A 110 7.27 -14.44 10.16
N ILE A 111 6.28 -13.59 9.90
CA ILE A 111 5.14 -13.27 10.78
C ILE A 111 3.79 -13.61 10.12
N GLY A 112 3.76 -13.98 8.85
CA GLY A 112 2.54 -14.40 8.14
C GLY A 112 2.85 -15.10 6.83
N LYS A 113 1.92 -15.91 6.32
CA LYS A 113 2.04 -16.57 5.01
C LYS A 113 0.68 -16.95 4.44
N CYS A 114 0.58 -16.98 3.12
CA CYS A 114 -0.55 -17.54 2.38
C CYS A 114 -0.06 -18.17 1.06
N TYR A 115 -0.82 -19.13 0.53
CA TYR A 115 -0.52 -19.84 -0.70
C TYR A 115 -1.80 -20.08 -1.50
N ASN A 116 -1.68 -20.17 -2.83
CA ASN A 116 -2.78 -20.47 -3.75
C ASN A 116 -4.04 -19.61 -3.52
N VAL A 117 -3.83 -18.34 -3.18
CA VAL A 117 -4.93 -17.42 -2.90
C VAL A 117 -5.58 -16.97 -4.19
N LYS A 118 -6.91 -16.82 -4.16
CA LYS A 118 -7.67 -16.31 -5.32
C LYS A 118 -7.30 -14.86 -5.64
N PRO A 119 -7.47 -14.42 -6.90
CA PRO A 119 -7.41 -13.00 -7.26
C PRO A 119 -8.33 -12.16 -6.36
N GLY A 120 -7.82 -11.06 -5.81
CA GLY A 120 -8.57 -10.13 -4.98
C GLY A 120 -7.80 -9.66 -3.74
N GLU A 121 -8.57 -9.32 -2.71
CA GLU A 121 -8.03 -8.81 -1.46
C GLU A 121 -7.60 -9.96 -0.52
N ILE A 122 -6.43 -9.79 0.07
CA ILE A 122 -5.82 -10.68 1.06
C ILE A 122 -5.60 -9.88 2.33
N ILE A 123 -6.02 -10.44 3.46
CA ILE A 123 -5.97 -9.76 4.75
C ILE A 123 -5.13 -10.61 5.70
N PHE A 124 -3.98 -10.11 6.10
CA PHE A 124 -3.19 -10.71 7.18
C PHE A 124 -3.56 -10.07 8.51
N ILE A 125 -4.10 -10.82 9.47
CA ILE A 125 -4.68 -10.29 10.71
C ILE A 125 -3.93 -10.76 11.96
N ASN A 126 -3.51 -9.83 12.80
CA ASN A 126 -3.01 -10.09 14.14
C ASN A 126 -4.18 -10.18 15.13
N HIS A 127 -4.70 -11.39 15.34
CA HIS A 127 -5.80 -11.65 16.30
C HIS A 127 -5.45 -11.30 17.76
N ARG A 128 -4.17 -11.07 18.08
CA ARG A 128 -3.74 -10.70 19.43
C ARG A 128 -3.61 -9.19 19.62
N TYR A 129 -3.94 -8.40 18.60
CA TYR A 129 -3.94 -6.95 18.69
C TYR A 129 -5.04 -6.50 19.66
N ARG A 130 -4.63 -5.90 20.78
CA ARG A 130 -5.53 -5.64 21.92
C ARG A 130 -6.42 -4.40 21.77
N THR A 131 -6.19 -3.55 20.78
CA THR A 131 -6.96 -2.30 20.67
C THR A 131 -8.24 -2.49 19.86
N VAL A 132 -9.33 -1.93 20.38
CA VAL A 132 -10.66 -1.94 19.77
C VAL A 132 -10.69 -1.06 18.52
N GLY A 133 -11.34 -1.57 17.47
CA GLY A 133 -11.60 -0.88 16.22
C GLY A 133 -11.88 -1.91 15.13
N GLU A 134 -12.73 -1.59 14.17
CA GLU A 134 -13.03 -2.51 13.07
C GLU A 134 -11.91 -2.55 12.04
N ILE A 135 -11.86 -3.59 11.23
CA ILE A 135 -11.09 -3.62 9.98
C ILE A 135 -12.14 -3.32 8.92
N CYS A 136 -12.00 -2.25 8.15
CA CYS A 136 -12.98 -1.85 7.13
C CYS A 136 -13.03 -2.79 5.89
N SER A 137 -12.38 -3.94 5.95
CA SER A 137 -12.26 -4.90 4.85
C SER A 137 -12.91 -6.21 5.29
N THR A 138 -14.03 -6.53 4.65
CA THR A 138 -14.94 -7.62 5.05
C THR A 138 -15.03 -8.75 4.03
N GLU A 139 -14.46 -8.60 2.82
CA GLU A 139 -14.65 -9.55 1.71
C GLU A 139 -13.37 -10.28 1.25
N GLY A 140 -12.21 -9.95 1.84
CA GLY A 140 -10.92 -10.55 1.47
C GLY A 140 -10.64 -11.91 2.11
N GLN A 141 -9.73 -12.67 1.51
CA GLN A 141 -9.22 -13.93 2.08
C GLN A 141 -8.31 -13.63 3.28
N SER A 142 -8.68 -14.14 4.46
CA SER A 142 -8.01 -13.82 5.72
C SER A 142 -6.98 -14.89 6.14
N PHE A 143 -5.82 -14.43 6.60
CA PHE A 143 -4.71 -15.25 7.08
C PHE A 143 -4.14 -14.68 8.38
N PRO A 144 -3.67 -15.52 9.32
CA PRO A 144 -3.15 -15.04 10.59
C PRO A 144 -1.77 -14.39 10.45
N LEU A 145 -1.57 -13.27 11.13
CA LEU A 145 -0.25 -12.77 11.53
C LEU A 145 0.12 -13.39 12.88
N ALA A 146 1.08 -14.30 12.87
CA ALA A 146 1.55 -15.00 14.06
C ALA A 146 3.07 -15.15 14.06
N SER A 147 3.67 -14.86 15.21
CA SER A 147 5.08 -15.12 15.49
C SER A 147 5.23 -15.50 16.96
N HIS A 148 6.20 -16.37 17.25
CA HIS A 148 6.64 -16.64 18.63
C HIS A 148 7.19 -15.37 19.29
N ASP A 149 7.92 -14.58 18.50
CA ASP A 149 8.44 -13.29 18.91
C ASP A 149 7.39 -12.20 18.68
N ARG A 150 6.74 -11.79 19.78
CA ARG A 150 5.67 -10.78 19.76
C ARG A 150 6.19 -9.37 19.43
N THR A 151 7.49 -9.12 19.60
CA THR A 151 8.09 -7.81 19.31
C THR A 151 8.00 -7.47 17.82
N LEU A 152 8.01 -8.49 16.94
CA LEU A 152 7.88 -8.33 15.50
C LEU A 152 6.53 -7.78 15.03
N LEU A 153 5.48 -7.89 15.86
CA LEU A 153 4.16 -7.32 15.54
C LEU A 153 3.87 -6.07 16.37
N ASN A 154 4.48 -5.92 17.56
CA ASN A 154 4.21 -4.80 18.45
C ASN A 154 5.23 -3.66 18.37
N ASN A 155 6.42 -3.92 17.83
CA ASN A 155 7.53 -2.98 17.72
C ASN A 155 8.20 -3.16 16.34
N ALA A 156 7.37 -3.24 15.30
CA ALA A 156 7.83 -3.41 13.92
C ALA A 156 8.30 -2.06 13.40
N ARG A 157 9.54 -1.98 12.89
CA ARG A 157 10.01 -0.80 12.15
C ARG A 157 10.07 -1.08 10.66
N HIS A 158 10.33 -2.33 10.28
CA HIS A 158 10.29 -2.78 8.89
C HIS A 158 9.25 -3.90 8.74
N VAL A 159 8.49 -3.84 7.65
CA VAL A 159 7.61 -4.91 7.20
C VAL A 159 8.01 -5.28 5.77
N MET A 160 8.36 -6.54 5.55
CA MET A 160 8.67 -7.08 4.24
C MET A 160 7.49 -7.90 3.74
N ILE A 161 7.00 -7.56 2.56
CA ILE A 161 6.02 -8.33 1.80
C ILE A 161 6.81 -9.07 0.72
N ARG A 162 6.87 -10.39 0.82
CA ARG A 162 7.55 -11.24 -0.15
C ARG A 162 6.51 -11.94 -1.02
N ILE A 163 6.56 -11.69 -2.32
CA ILE A 163 5.81 -12.47 -3.31
C ILE A 163 6.61 -13.73 -3.58
N THR A 164 6.05 -14.90 -3.28
CA THR A 164 6.74 -16.20 -3.45
C THR A 164 6.27 -16.97 -4.66
N HIS A 165 5.06 -16.71 -5.15
CA HIS A 165 4.53 -17.36 -6.34
C HIS A 165 3.49 -16.46 -7.05
N THR A 166 3.30 -16.74 -8.33
CA THR A 166 2.44 -16.02 -9.26
C THR A 166 1.59 -17.01 -10.01
N LEU A 167 0.31 -16.68 -10.19
CA LEU A 167 -0.62 -17.54 -10.93
C LEU A 167 -0.13 -17.71 -12.37
N ASN A 168 -0.15 -18.93 -12.89
CA ASN A 168 0.26 -19.30 -14.24
C ASN A 168 1.68 -18.86 -14.65
N GLY A 169 2.58 -18.64 -13.67
CA GLY A 169 3.94 -18.15 -13.95
C GLY A 169 3.98 -16.71 -14.50
N GLY A 170 2.95 -15.91 -14.20
CA GLY A 170 2.85 -14.51 -14.60
C GLY A 170 3.80 -13.57 -13.82
N LEU A 171 3.50 -12.27 -13.88
CA LEU A 171 4.32 -11.24 -13.24
C LEU A 171 3.98 -11.07 -11.75
N PRO A 172 4.98 -10.90 -10.87
CA PRO A 172 4.78 -10.45 -9.50
C PRO A 172 4.12 -9.07 -9.47
N VAL A 173 2.94 -8.98 -8.84
CA VAL A 173 2.13 -7.77 -8.75
C VAL A 173 1.54 -7.55 -7.36
N ILE A 174 1.38 -6.28 -6.98
CA ILE A 174 0.54 -5.82 -5.88
C ILE A 174 -0.14 -4.54 -6.36
N SER A 175 -1.46 -4.48 -6.42
CA SER A 175 -2.18 -3.28 -6.87
C SER A 175 -2.44 -2.30 -5.73
N CYS A 176 -2.62 -2.80 -4.51
CA CYS A 176 -2.81 -1.98 -3.32
C CYS A 176 -2.16 -2.65 -2.11
N LEU A 177 -1.58 -1.82 -1.25
CA LEU A 177 -1.06 -2.20 0.05
C LEU A 177 -1.66 -1.28 1.12
N GLN A 178 -2.15 -1.86 2.22
CA GLN A 178 -2.51 -1.10 3.41
C GLN A 178 -1.89 -1.76 4.63
N ILE A 179 -1.32 -0.95 5.52
CA ILE A 179 -0.78 -1.44 6.78
C ILE A 179 -1.57 -0.78 7.90
N ILE A 180 -2.43 -1.57 8.52
CA ILE A 180 -3.35 -1.13 9.56
C ILE A 180 -2.71 -1.35 10.93
N GLY A 181 -2.66 -0.31 11.74
CA GLY A 181 -2.03 -0.40 13.05
C GLY A 181 -2.07 0.90 13.84
N SER A 182 -1.16 1.00 14.80
CA SER A 182 -0.92 2.23 15.56
C SER A 182 0.57 2.42 15.78
N PRO A 183 1.06 3.67 15.94
CA PRO A 183 2.40 3.91 16.44
C PRO A 183 2.63 3.20 17.79
N HIS A 184 3.86 2.75 18.03
CA HIS A 184 4.26 2.16 19.30
C HIS A 184 4.35 3.22 20.41
N SER A 185 4.95 4.38 20.12
CA SER A 185 5.03 5.52 21.04
C SER A 185 3.91 6.53 20.80
N LYS A 186 3.36 7.07 21.90
CA LYS A 186 2.31 8.09 21.89
C LYS A 186 2.80 9.47 21.39
N GLU A 187 4.08 9.75 21.55
CA GLU A 187 4.66 11.05 21.17
C GLU A 187 4.56 11.26 19.66
N PHE A 188 4.82 10.20 18.90
CA PHE A 188 4.70 10.22 17.44
C PHE A 188 3.25 10.46 16.99
N PHE A 189 2.27 10.05 17.78
CA PHE A 189 0.86 10.28 17.46
C PHE A 189 0.51 11.78 17.45
N LYS A 190 1.12 12.57 18.35
CA LYS A 190 0.92 14.03 18.39
C LYS A 190 1.51 14.74 17.18
N SER A 191 2.52 14.15 16.54
CA SER A 191 3.17 14.69 15.34
C SER A 191 2.54 14.20 14.03
N LEU A 192 1.60 13.25 14.06
CA LEU A 192 0.85 12.84 12.87
C LEU A 192 -0.14 13.94 12.49
N THR A 193 0.27 14.82 11.58
CA THR A 193 -0.68 15.70 10.90
C THR A 193 -1.39 14.89 9.81
N PRO A 194 -2.72 14.97 9.69
CA PRO A 194 -3.40 14.55 8.47
C PRO A 194 -2.74 15.28 7.29
N LEU A 195 -2.42 14.56 6.20
CA LEU A 195 -2.09 15.25 4.95
C LEU A 195 -3.28 16.16 4.61
N PRO A 196 -3.04 17.41 4.15
CA PRO A 196 -4.09 18.19 3.56
C PRO A 196 -4.66 17.36 2.41
N SER A 197 -5.89 16.89 2.56
CA SER A 197 -6.65 16.39 1.44
C SER A 197 -6.58 17.46 0.37
N LYS A 198 -6.07 17.13 -0.81
CA LYS A 198 -6.33 17.94 -2.00
C LYS A 198 -7.83 17.83 -2.26
N THR A 199 -8.62 18.61 -1.55
CA THR A 199 -9.92 19.04 -2.04
C THR A 199 -9.59 19.93 -3.23
N GLU A 200 -9.56 19.31 -4.42
CA GLU A 200 -9.95 20.05 -5.61
C GLU A 200 -11.36 20.57 -5.30
N THR A 201 -11.43 21.84 -4.90
CA THR A 201 -12.63 22.63 -5.09
C THR A 201 -12.90 22.66 -6.59
N VAL A 202 -13.66 21.66 -7.05
CA VAL A 202 -14.42 21.76 -8.29
C VAL A 202 -15.42 22.89 -8.03
N ASN A 203 -15.06 24.10 -8.43
CA ASN A 203 -16.00 25.21 -8.53
C ASN A 203 -17.02 24.85 -9.63
N PRO A 204 -18.32 24.75 -9.34
CA PRO A 204 -19.33 24.74 -10.38
C PRO A 204 -19.72 26.20 -10.62
N ALA A 205 -19.05 26.86 -11.56
CA ALA A 205 -19.48 28.17 -12.05
C ALA A 205 -19.28 28.24 -13.57
N VAL A 206 -20.36 27.84 -14.25
CA VAL A 206 -20.87 28.33 -15.53
C VAL A 206 -20.19 29.61 -16.05
N GLU A 207 -19.55 29.52 -17.22
CA GLU A 207 -19.67 30.56 -18.25
C GLU A 207 -19.37 29.93 -19.63
N SER A 208 -20.40 29.82 -20.46
CA SER A 208 -20.29 29.40 -21.86
C SER A 208 -19.54 30.47 -22.66
N PRO A 209 -18.61 30.10 -23.58
CA PRO A 209 -17.96 31.07 -24.43
C PRO A 209 -18.98 31.71 -25.41
N PRO A 210 -18.84 33.01 -25.73
CA PRO A 210 -19.70 33.65 -26.71
C PRO A 210 -19.51 33.03 -28.09
N VAL A 211 -20.63 32.76 -28.77
CA VAL A 211 -20.67 32.36 -30.17
C VAL A 211 -20.11 33.49 -31.02
N VAL A 212 -18.85 33.36 -31.44
CA VAL A 212 -18.27 34.23 -32.46
C VAL A 212 -18.83 33.78 -33.81
N SER A 213 -19.72 34.59 -34.37
CA SER A 213 -20.23 34.44 -35.73
C SER A 213 -19.07 34.64 -36.72
N ALA A 214 -18.74 33.58 -37.46
CA ALA A 214 -17.80 33.68 -38.57
C ALA A 214 -18.43 34.46 -39.74
N PRO A 215 -17.69 35.36 -40.42
CA PRO A 215 -18.18 36.00 -41.64
C PRO A 215 -18.29 34.99 -42.78
N ARG A 216 -19.42 35.03 -43.51
CA ARG A 216 -19.64 34.26 -44.73
C ARG A 216 -18.63 34.68 -45.80
N VAL A 217 -17.67 33.81 -46.11
CA VAL A 217 -16.85 33.92 -47.31
C VAL A 217 -17.62 33.29 -48.47
N ASN A 218 -18.13 34.11 -49.39
CA ASN A 218 -18.65 33.66 -50.68
C ASN A 218 -17.49 33.18 -51.54
N ILE A 219 -17.38 31.87 -51.77
CA ILE A 219 -16.46 31.30 -52.75
C ILE A 219 -17.23 31.09 -54.06
N PRO A 220 -16.83 31.73 -55.18
CA PRO A 220 -17.47 31.49 -56.47
C PRO A 220 -17.08 30.11 -57.02
N MET A 221 -18.08 29.33 -57.44
CA MET A 221 -17.89 28.09 -58.19
C MET A 221 -17.20 28.38 -59.53
N LYS A 222 -15.95 27.95 -59.69
CA LYS A 222 -15.35 27.76 -61.01
C LYS A 222 -15.93 26.48 -61.62
N ARG A 223 -16.75 26.64 -62.66
CA ARG A 223 -17.05 25.58 -63.63
C ARG A 223 -15.72 25.11 -64.24
N ARG A 224 -15.45 23.80 -64.20
CA ARG A 224 -14.54 23.19 -65.15
C ARG A 224 -15.36 22.74 -66.34
N GLU A 225 -14.96 23.27 -67.49
CA GLU A 225 -15.21 22.76 -68.84
C GLU A 225 -14.62 21.35 -69.00
#